data_AF-A0A6N7PR61-F1
#
_entry.id   AF-A0A6N7PR61-F1
#
_cell.length_a   1.000
_cell.length_b   1.000
_cell.length_c   1.000
_cell.angle_alpha   90.00
_cell.angle_beta   90.00
_cell.angle_gamma   90.00
#
_symmetry.space_group_name_H-M   'P 1'
#
loop_
_entity.id
_entity.type
_entity.pdbx_description
1 polymer ?
#
loop_
_entity_poly.entity_id
_entity_poly.type
_entity_poly.pdbx_seq_one_letter_code
_entity_poly.pdbx_strand_id
1 'polypeptide(L)'
;MSAPRRRRWIDVLRRAAEPASAPEPQTDIDTALWSAHGEAQRAVNEAAEGAPRLMEAVQRQRSSIEGVSERAGAMAAHAEGLTLAATRVADLFERLSVVALNAGLEGARTPEPQGKALLLLSEEIRTHATRGADATRDLVMVVEEMAAETSLLRGELTSVLRAADETGGSARALGDAAGRAGLALADVERHLRRATGIDPEVARAVALAAEHAKGLLSALSTLRAAAPARPLLLGALRPVLAPLSRLLGELGEEGPSAEASPGSPEGDDGGASP
;
A
#
# COMPACT_ATOMS: atom_id res chain seq x y z
N MET A 1 -55.07 -49.40 6.75
CA MET A 1 -53.68 -49.89 6.57
C MET A 1 -52.87 -48.85 5.80
N SER A 2 -52.01 -48.07 6.48
CA SER A 2 -50.83 -47.36 5.96
C SER A 2 -50.38 -46.30 6.97
N ALA A 3 -49.56 -46.68 7.95
CA ALA A 3 -48.91 -45.72 8.86
C ALA A 3 -47.55 -46.15 9.48
N PRO A 4 -46.61 -46.87 8.81
CA PRO A 4 -45.28 -47.07 9.39
C PRO A 4 -44.18 -46.12 8.87
N ARG A 5 -44.33 -45.45 7.71
CA ARG A 5 -43.24 -44.64 7.11
C ARG A 5 -42.93 -43.31 7.83
N ARG A 6 -43.92 -42.66 8.45
CA ARG A 6 -43.75 -41.36 9.15
C ARG A 6 -43.18 -41.46 10.57
N ARG A 7 -42.92 -42.65 11.12
CA ARG A 7 -42.19 -42.79 12.39
C ARG A 7 -40.70 -43.02 12.15
N ARG A 8 -40.37 -43.74 11.09
CA ARG A 8 -38.98 -44.04 10.69
C ARG A 8 -38.15 -42.78 10.41
N TRP A 9 -38.71 -41.73 9.81
CA TRP A 9 -37.97 -40.47 9.59
C TRP A 9 -37.71 -39.68 10.89
N ILE A 10 -38.58 -39.78 11.90
CA ILE A 10 -38.38 -39.11 13.21
C ILE A 10 -37.26 -39.81 13.96
N ASP A 11 -37.21 -41.14 13.90
CA ASP A 11 -36.14 -41.91 14.55
C ASP A 11 -34.79 -41.72 13.84
N VAL A 12 -34.78 -41.55 12.52
CA VAL A 12 -33.56 -41.17 11.77
C VAL A 12 -33.10 -39.75 12.14
N LEU A 13 -34.02 -38.77 12.24
CA LEU A 13 -33.68 -37.42 12.70
C LEU A 13 -33.23 -37.39 14.16
N ARG A 14 -33.79 -38.25 15.02
CA ARG A 14 -33.43 -38.33 16.44
C ARG A 14 -32.10 -39.07 16.65
N ARG A 15 -31.78 -40.06 15.81
CA ARG A 15 -30.48 -40.75 15.80
C ARG A 15 -29.38 -39.90 15.14
N ALA A 16 -29.72 -39.05 14.18
CA ALA A 16 -28.83 -38.00 13.66
C ALA A 16 -28.65 -36.82 14.64
N ALA A 17 -29.58 -36.64 15.59
CA ALA A 17 -29.49 -35.67 16.68
C ALA A 17 -28.93 -36.25 17.98
N GLU A 18 -28.64 -37.56 18.03
CA GLU A 18 -27.85 -38.17 19.09
C GLU A 18 -26.41 -37.68 18.89
N PRO A 19 -25.78 -37.04 19.90
CA PRO A 19 -24.42 -36.56 19.79
C PRO A 19 -23.49 -37.77 19.73
N ALA A 20 -23.25 -38.28 18.53
CA ALA A 20 -22.11 -39.14 18.24
C ALA A 20 -20.89 -38.37 18.75
N SER A 21 -20.15 -39.01 19.67
CA SER A 21 -18.91 -38.53 20.25
C SER A 21 -18.08 -37.79 19.20
N ALA A 22 -18.06 -36.48 19.32
CA ALA A 22 -17.68 -35.54 18.27
C ALA A 22 -16.21 -35.70 17.84
N PRO A 23 -15.90 -36.05 16.58
CA PRO A 23 -14.57 -35.84 16.01
C PRO A 23 -14.33 -34.36 15.63
N GLU A 24 -14.93 -33.41 16.36
CA GLU A 24 -15.10 -32.00 15.93
C GLU A 24 -13.91 -31.01 16.10
N PRO A 25 -12.77 -31.28 16.77
CA PRO A 25 -11.73 -30.24 16.86
C PRO A 25 -10.82 -30.16 15.62
N GLN A 26 -10.68 -31.23 14.83
CA GLN A 26 -9.61 -31.30 13.82
C GLN A 26 -9.95 -30.59 12.50
N THR A 27 -11.21 -30.68 12.04
CA THR A 27 -11.67 -30.01 10.81
C THR A 27 -11.73 -28.49 10.93
N ASP A 28 -12.05 -27.98 12.12
CA ASP A 28 -12.08 -26.54 12.41
C ASP A 28 -10.66 -25.94 12.43
N ILE A 29 -9.68 -26.71 12.93
CA ILE A 29 -8.27 -26.31 12.90
C ILE A 29 -7.74 -26.32 11.45
N ASP A 30 -8.05 -27.35 10.66
CA ASP A 30 -7.59 -27.44 9.28
C ASP A 30 -8.16 -26.30 8.40
N THR A 31 -9.44 -25.97 8.55
CA THR A 31 -10.05 -24.84 7.84
C THR A 31 -9.45 -23.49 8.24
N ALA A 32 -9.17 -23.27 9.53
CA ALA A 32 -8.49 -22.06 10.01
C ALA A 32 -7.04 -21.95 9.51
N LEU A 33 -6.31 -23.06 9.41
CA LEU A 33 -4.96 -23.08 8.86
C LEU A 33 -4.96 -22.71 7.37
N TRP A 34 -5.89 -23.27 6.60
CA TRP A 34 -6.01 -22.96 5.16
C TRP A 34 -6.45 -21.52 4.89
N SER A 35 -7.33 -20.95 5.72
CA SER A 35 -7.72 -19.54 5.59
C SER A 35 -6.56 -18.60 5.93
N ALA A 36 -5.84 -18.84 7.02
CA ALA A 36 -4.66 -18.08 7.41
C ALA A 36 -3.55 -18.15 6.35
N HIS A 37 -3.31 -19.33 5.78
CA HIS A 37 -2.38 -19.51 4.66
C HIS A 37 -2.81 -18.69 3.43
N GLY A 38 -4.10 -18.71 3.07
CA GLY A 38 -4.63 -17.93 1.97
C GLY A 38 -4.57 -16.41 2.19
N GLU A 39 -4.71 -15.94 3.43
CA GLU A 39 -4.49 -14.55 3.81
C GLU A 39 -3.02 -14.16 3.69
N ALA A 40 -2.11 -14.98 4.22
CA ALA A 40 -0.67 -14.75 4.11
C ALA A 40 -0.22 -14.70 2.65
N GLN A 41 -0.73 -15.59 1.80
CA GLN A 41 -0.40 -15.61 0.37
C GLN A 41 -0.87 -14.34 -0.35
N ARG A 42 -2.08 -13.84 -0.01
CA ARG A 42 -2.58 -12.57 -0.57
C ARG A 42 -1.70 -11.39 -0.14
N ALA A 43 -1.37 -11.29 1.15
CA ALA A 43 -0.50 -10.22 1.65
C ALA A 43 0.90 -10.25 1.00
N VAL A 44 1.46 -11.44 0.78
CA VAL A 44 2.74 -11.60 0.07
C VAL A 44 2.64 -11.16 -1.40
N ASN A 45 1.58 -11.56 -2.09
CA ASN A 45 1.37 -11.16 -3.49
C ASN A 45 1.20 -9.63 -3.61
N GLU A 46 0.42 -9.02 -2.72
CA GLU A 46 0.25 -7.57 -2.64
C GLU A 46 1.58 -6.85 -2.40
N ALA A 47 2.42 -7.37 -1.48
CA ALA A 47 3.76 -6.82 -1.25
C ALA A 47 4.68 -6.99 -2.47
N ALA A 48 4.63 -8.14 -3.13
CA ALA A 48 5.43 -8.43 -4.33
C ALA A 48 5.04 -7.54 -5.52
N GLU A 49 3.76 -7.20 -5.66
CA GLU A 49 3.28 -6.23 -6.66
C GLU A 49 3.54 -4.77 -6.26
N GLY A 50 3.46 -4.45 -4.97
CA GLY A 50 3.65 -3.10 -4.44
C GLY A 50 5.10 -2.63 -4.53
N ALA A 51 6.06 -3.51 -4.26
CA ALA A 51 7.49 -3.21 -4.31
C ALA A 51 7.96 -2.60 -5.65
N PRO A 52 7.71 -3.20 -6.83
CA PRO A 52 8.14 -2.62 -8.12
C PRO A 52 7.45 -1.29 -8.43
N ARG A 53 6.16 -1.12 -8.07
CA ARG A 53 5.44 0.15 -8.24
C ARG A 53 6.06 1.26 -7.39
N LEU A 54 6.46 0.94 -6.16
CA LEU A 54 7.17 1.86 -5.29
C LEU A 54 8.55 2.23 -5.85
N MET A 55 9.30 1.26 -6.38
CA MET A 55 10.59 1.52 -7.03
C MET A 55 10.44 2.44 -8.25
N GLU A 56 9.42 2.24 -9.08
CA GLU A 56 9.12 3.12 -10.22
C GLU A 56 8.76 4.54 -9.77
N ALA A 57 7.96 4.67 -8.70
CA ALA A 57 7.64 5.97 -8.12
C ALA A 57 8.89 6.70 -7.60
N VAL A 58 9.77 6.00 -6.89
CA VAL A 58 11.05 6.54 -6.42
C VAL A 58 11.92 6.98 -7.60
N GLN A 59 11.99 6.19 -8.68
CA GLN A 59 12.79 6.56 -9.86
C GLN A 59 12.26 7.82 -10.55
N ARG A 60 10.95 7.97 -10.69
CA ARG A 60 10.32 9.20 -11.21
C ARG A 60 10.56 10.40 -10.30
N GLN A 61 10.55 10.18 -8.99
CA GLN A 61 10.86 11.24 -8.03
C GLN A 61 12.32 11.70 -8.17
N ARG A 62 13.27 10.78 -8.34
CA ARG A 62 14.70 11.13 -8.55
C ARG A 62 14.90 11.98 -9.80
N SER A 63 14.35 11.58 -10.94
CA SER A 63 14.50 12.36 -12.17
C SER A 63 13.87 13.75 -12.06
N SER A 64 12.75 13.86 -11.33
CA SER A 64 12.15 15.16 -11.03
C SER A 64 13.07 16.03 -10.15
N ILE A 65 13.69 15.45 -9.11
CA ILE A 65 14.61 16.15 -8.22
C ILE A 65 15.88 16.59 -8.96
N GLU A 66 16.45 15.74 -9.81
CA GLU A 66 17.59 16.08 -10.67
C GLU A 66 17.26 17.30 -11.54
N GLY A 67 16.09 17.31 -12.19
CA GLY A 67 15.64 18.46 -12.97
C GLY A 67 15.37 19.74 -12.16
N VAL A 68 15.05 19.63 -10.86
CA VAL A 68 14.98 20.81 -9.96
C VAL A 68 16.38 21.26 -9.57
N SER A 69 17.29 20.32 -9.30
CA SER A 69 18.69 20.61 -8.95
C SER A 69 19.44 21.31 -10.07
N GLU A 70 19.24 20.89 -11.32
CA GLU A 70 19.81 21.57 -12.50
C GLU A 70 19.31 23.02 -12.62
N ARG A 71 18.00 23.24 -12.44
CA ARG A 71 17.40 24.59 -12.45
C ARG A 71 17.92 25.46 -11.32
N ALA A 72 18.10 24.89 -10.12
CA ALA A 72 18.73 25.60 -9.00
C ALA A 72 20.18 25.97 -9.31
N GLY A 73 20.94 25.08 -9.97
CA GLY A 73 22.30 25.37 -10.45
C GLY A 73 22.34 26.53 -11.45
N ALA A 74 21.44 26.54 -12.42
CA ALA A 74 21.31 27.65 -13.37
C ALA A 74 20.94 28.97 -12.68
N MET A 75 20.02 28.92 -11.70
CA MET A 75 19.61 30.10 -10.93
C MET A 75 20.76 30.70 -10.13
N ALA A 76 21.61 29.86 -9.52
CA ALA A 76 22.82 30.31 -8.83
C ALA A 76 23.79 31.03 -9.79
N ALA A 77 24.05 30.45 -10.97
CA ALA A 77 24.91 31.07 -11.98
C ALA A 77 24.32 32.41 -12.50
N HIS A 78 23.00 32.49 -12.66
CA HIS A 78 22.33 33.74 -13.01
C HIS A 78 22.45 34.80 -11.92
N ALA A 79 22.32 34.42 -10.64
CA ALA A 79 22.51 35.34 -9.53
C ALA A 79 23.94 35.92 -9.51
N GLU A 80 24.97 35.08 -9.68
CA GLU A 80 26.37 35.55 -9.79
C GLU A 80 26.56 36.54 -10.95
N GLY A 81 25.98 36.23 -12.12
CA GLY A 81 26.02 37.11 -13.28
C GLY A 81 25.32 38.46 -13.06
N LEU A 82 24.18 38.44 -12.37
CA LEU A 82 23.43 39.65 -12.00
C LEU A 82 24.19 40.50 -10.99
N THR A 83 24.80 39.89 -9.97
CA THR A 83 25.63 40.61 -8.99
C THR A 83 26.78 41.33 -9.69
N LEU A 84 27.52 40.65 -10.58
CA LEU A 84 28.62 41.28 -11.32
C LEU A 84 28.15 42.35 -12.31
N ALA A 85 26.96 42.20 -12.91
CA ALA A 85 26.37 43.25 -13.72
C ALA A 85 25.98 44.48 -12.89
N ALA A 86 25.34 44.26 -11.74
CA ALA A 86 24.95 45.32 -10.82
C ALA A 86 26.18 46.07 -10.27
N THR A 87 27.22 45.39 -9.81
CA THR A 87 28.46 46.06 -9.35
C THR A 87 29.05 46.97 -10.43
N ARG A 88 29.09 46.53 -11.70
CA ARG A 88 29.56 47.37 -12.81
C ARG A 88 28.67 48.59 -13.04
N VAL A 89 27.35 48.47 -12.87
CA VAL A 89 26.43 49.61 -12.98
C VAL A 89 26.63 50.59 -11.83
N ALA A 90 26.86 50.11 -10.60
CA ALA A 90 27.20 50.96 -9.46
C ALA A 90 28.49 51.76 -9.73
N ASP A 91 29.54 51.12 -10.25
CA ASP A 91 30.78 51.78 -10.65
C ASP A 91 30.56 52.86 -11.72
N LEU A 92 29.66 52.62 -12.68
CA LEU A 92 29.30 53.60 -13.70
C LEU A 92 28.60 54.82 -13.11
N PHE A 93 27.71 54.63 -12.13
CA PHE A 93 27.09 55.75 -11.42
C PHE A 93 28.11 56.55 -10.61
N GLU A 94 29.07 55.89 -9.95
CA GLU A 94 30.15 56.59 -9.23
C GLU A 94 31.03 57.42 -10.19
N ARG A 95 31.37 56.87 -11.37
CA ARG A 95 32.09 57.62 -12.41
C ARG A 95 31.27 58.78 -12.96
N LEU A 96 29.97 58.60 -13.18
CA LEU A 96 29.08 59.66 -13.62
C LEU A 96 29.01 60.80 -12.60
N SER A 97 29.02 60.48 -11.31
CA SER A 97 29.09 61.46 -10.22
C SER A 97 30.36 62.32 -10.30
N VAL A 98 31.52 61.71 -10.62
CA VAL A 98 32.79 62.44 -10.83
C VAL A 98 32.73 63.32 -12.09
N VAL A 99 32.15 62.83 -13.19
CA VAL A 99 31.95 63.62 -14.41
C VAL A 99 31.05 64.82 -14.14
N ALA A 100 29.96 64.63 -13.41
CA ALA A 100 29.05 65.69 -13.01
C ALA A 100 29.77 66.73 -12.13
N LEU A 101 30.57 66.29 -11.15
CA LEU A 101 31.37 67.18 -10.31
C LEU A 101 32.32 68.05 -11.14
N ASN A 102 33.04 67.44 -12.10
CA ASN A 102 33.95 68.17 -12.98
C ASN A 102 33.19 69.19 -13.83
N ALA A 103 32.01 68.84 -14.34
CA ALA A 103 31.14 69.79 -15.03
C ALA A 103 30.76 70.93 -14.10
N GLY A 104 30.30 70.66 -12.88
CA GLY A 104 29.96 71.70 -11.90
C GLY A 104 31.11 72.68 -11.62
N LEU A 105 32.34 72.17 -11.48
CA LEU A 105 33.54 73.01 -11.33
C LEU A 105 33.80 73.92 -12.54
N GLU A 106 33.59 73.42 -13.75
CA GLU A 106 33.71 74.22 -14.96
C GLU A 106 32.58 75.26 -15.10
N GLY A 107 31.38 74.91 -14.62
CA GLY A 107 30.24 75.82 -14.53
C GLY A 107 30.52 77.00 -13.60
N ALA A 108 31.21 76.74 -12.49
CA ALA A 108 31.65 77.79 -11.56
C ALA A 108 32.73 78.73 -12.16
N ARG A 109 33.48 78.28 -13.18
CA ARG A 109 34.48 79.09 -13.89
C ARG A 109 33.89 79.88 -15.07
N THR A 110 32.74 79.44 -15.57
CA THR A 110 32.09 80.02 -16.75
C THR A 110 31.24 81.23 -16.34
N PRO A 111 31.32 82.37 -17.07
CA PRO A 111 30.47 83.52 -16.77
C PRO A 111 28.97 83.25 -16.96
N GLU A 112 28.15 84.12 -16.38
CA GLU A 112 26.69 84.03 -16.47
C GLU A 112 26.16 84.40 -17.86
N PRO A 113 25.04 83.80 -18.31
CA PRO A 113 24.18 82.84 -17.60
C PRO A 113 24.57 81.36 -17.76
N GLN A 114 25.52 81.03 -18.62
CA GLN A 114 25.81 79.63 -18.99
C GLN A 114 26.36 78.81 -17.82
N GLY A 115 27.26 79.39 -17.01
CA GLY A 115 27.83 78.71 -15.84
C GLY A 115 26.79 78.25 -14.82
N LYS A 116 25.74 79.07 -14.60
CA LYS A 116 24.64 78.76 -13.69
C LYS A 116 23.80 77.56 -14.16
N ALA A 117 23.50 77.49 -15.46
CA ALA A 117 22.76 76.35 -16.02
C ALA A 117 23.56 75.05 -15.88
N LEU A 118 24.87 75.11 -16.14
CA LEU A 118 25.76 73.95 -16.02
C LEU A 118 25.88 73.46 -14.57
N LEU A 119 25.95 74.38 -13.60
CA LEU A 119 25.93 74.06 -12.17
C LEU A 119 24.65 73.32 -11.77
N LEU A 120 23.47 73.81 -12.16
CA LEU A 120 22.19 73.16 -11.86
C LEU A 120 22.11 71.76 -12.47
N LEU A 121 22.52 71.61 -13.74
CA LEU A 121 22.54 70.31 -14.42
C LEU A 121 23.51 69.35 -13.71
N SER A 122 24.69 69.82 -13.30
CA SER A 122 25.67 68.99 -12.60
C SER A 122 25.16 68.46 -11.27
N GLU A 123 24.42 69.28 -10.51
CA GLU A 123 23.86 68.86 -9.23
C GLU A 123 22.74 67.84 -9.39
N GLU A 124 21.87 68.00 -10.40
CA GLU A 124 20.82 67.03 -10.70
C GLU A 124 21.42 65.69 -11.18
N ILE A 125 22.43 65.71 -12.06
CA ILE A 125 23.13 64.49 -12.50
C ILE A 125 23.79 63.81 -11.30
N ARG A 126 24.46 64.57 -10.41
CA ARG A 126 25.08 64.00 -9.21
C ARG A 126 24.04 63.35 -8.29
N THR A 127 22.90 64.01 -8.09
CA THR A 127 21.79 63.50 -7.29
C THR A 127 21.20 62.22 -7.89
N HIS A 128 21.07 62.14 -9.21
CA HIS A 128 20.63 60.92 -9.91
C HIS A 128 21.68 59.80 -9.85
N ALA A 129 22.96 60.14 -10.00
CA ALA A 129 24.05 59.18 -9.92
C ALA A 129 24.11 58.52 -8.54
N THR A 130 24.02 59.29 -7.46
CA THR A 130 23.96 58.75 -6.09
C THR A 130 22.76 57.84 -5.90
N ARG A 131 21.55 58.30 -6.27
CA ARG A 131 20.32 57.47 -6.19
C ARG A 131 20.43 56.18 -7.00
N GLY A 132 21.03 56.23 -8.18
CA GLY A 132 21.26 55.07 -9.03
C GLY A 132 22.25 54.09 -8.42
N ALA A 133 23.34 54.58 -7.84
CA ALA A 133 24.31 53.75 -7.14
C ALA A 133 23.67 53.04 -5.93
N ASP A 134 22.90 53.77 -5.11
CA ASP A 134 22.19 53.21 -3.96
C ASP A 134 21.21 52.11 -4.38
N ALA A 135 20.35 52.37 -5.36
CA ALA A 135 19.41 51.37 -5.89
C ALA A 135 20.13 50.12 -6.46
N THR A 136 21.33 50.30 -7.01
CA THR A 136 22.12 49.18 -7.52
C THR A 136 22.71 48.34 -6.38
N ARG A 137 23.09 48.96 -5.26
CA ARG A 137 23.53 48.23 -4.05
C ARG A 137 22.37 47.46 -3.43
N ASP A 138 21.17 48.03 -3.40
CA ASP A 138 19.96 47.34 -2.95
C ASP A 138 19.66 46.11 -3.83
N LEU A 139 19.81 46.24 -5.15
CA LEU A 139 19.65 45.12 -6.08
C LEU A 139 20.67 44.00 -5.79
N VAL A 140 21.93 44.34 -5.50
CA VAL A 140 22.96 43.34 -5.13
C VAL A 140 22.52 42.57 -3.87
N MET A 141 22.03 43.25 -2.84
CA MET A 141 21.58 42.57 -1.61
C MET A 141 20.46 41.57 -1.88
N VAL A 142 19.47 41.93 -2.71
CA VAL A 142 18.37 41.02 -3.08
C VAL A 142 18.88 39.82 -3.88
N VAL A 143 19.83 40.02 -4.80
CA VAL A 143 20.41 38.93 -5.59
C VAL A 143 21.26 38.00 -4.71
N GLU A 144 21.97 38.52 -3.72
CA GLU A 144 22.70 37.73 -2.73
C GLU A 144 21.76 36.89 -1.86
N GLU A 145 20.63 37.45 -1.44
CA GLU A 145 19.57 36.71 -0.73
C GLU A 145 19.03 35.55 -1.59
N MET A 146 18.71 35.81 -2.87
CA MET A 146 18.28 34.77 -3.80
C MET A 146 19.34 33.67 -3.98
N ALA A 147 20.63 34.03 -4.01
CA ALA A 147 21.72 33.07 -4.09
C ALA A 147 21.80 32.20 -2.82
N ALA A 148 21.60 32.80 -1.64
CA ALA A 148 21.56 32.09 -0.37
C ALA A 148 20.38 31.11 -0.29
N GLU A 149 19.17 31.54 -0.67
CA GLU A 149 17.99 30.66 -0.73
C GLU A 149 18.19 29.51 -1.72
N THR A 150 18.79 29.78 -2.88
CA THR A 150 19.12 28.75 -3.87
C THR A 150 20.11 27.72 -3.31
N SER A 151 21.08 28.16 -2.50
CA SER A 151 22.03 27.28 -1.82
C SER A 151 21.33 26.38 -0.79
N LEU A 152 20.42 26.94 0.01
CA LEU A 152 19.62 26.18 0.98
C LEU A 152 18.75 25.14 0.27
N LEU A 153 18.05 25.52 -0.80
CA LEU A 153 17.26 24.61 -1.63
C LEU A 153 18.09 23.43 -2.13
N ARG A 154 19.31 23.66 -2.61
CA ARG A 154 20.22 22.56 -3.04
C ARG A 154 20.58 21.61 -1.90
N GLY A 155 20.77 22.14 -0.70
CA GLY A 155 20.98 21.33 0.51
C GLY A 155 19.78 20.42 0.79
N GLU A 156 18.57 20.98 0.73
CA GLU A 156 17.33 20.22 0.90
C GLU A 156 17.15 19.15 -0.17
N LEU A 157 17.39 19.47 -1.45
CA LEU A 157 17.31 18.50 -2.56
C LEU A 157 18.27 17.31 -2.34
N THR A 158 19.46 17.56 -1.81
CA THR A 158 20.42 16.51 -1.46
C THR A 158 19.87 15.59 -0.37
N SER A 159 19.22 16.15 0.65
CA SER A 159 18.53 15.38 1.70
C SER A 159 17.39 14.53 1.13
N VAL A 160 16.58 15.10 0.22
CA VAL A 160 15.48 14.37 -0.44
C VAL A 160 16.01 13.23 -1.31
N LEU A 161 17.12 13.42 -2.04
CA LEU A 161 17.75 12.33 -2.81
C LEU A 161 18.18 11.18 -1.90
N ARG A 162 18.77 11.47 -0.74
CA ARG A 162 19.14 10.45 0.25
C ARG A 162 17.92 9.68 0.76
N ALA A 163 16.84 10.38 1.09
CA ALA A 163 15.59 9.76 1.51
C ALA A 163 14.97 8.88 0.39
N ALA A 164 15.09 9.31 -0.87
CA ALA A 164 14.66 8.53 -2.02
C ALA A 164 15.51 7.26 -2.20
N ASP A 165 16.83 7.33 -2.00
CA ASP A 165 17.72 6.16 -1.99
C ASP A 165 17.35 5.16 -0.90
N GLU A 166 17.12 5.63 0.32
CA GLU A 166 16.69 4.79 1.46
C GLU A 166 15.33 4.12 1.20
N THR A 167 14.39 4.87 0.61
CA THR A 167 13.07 4.34 0.22
C THR A 167 13.21 3.28 -0.89
N GLY A 168 14.04 3.53 -1.90
CA GLY A 168 14.32 2.57 -2.97
C GLY A 168 15.00 1.30 -2.44
N GLY A 169 15.92 1.43 -1.49
CA GLY A 169 16.53 0.29 -0.80
C GLY A 169 15.51 -0.52 -0.01
N SER A 170 14.62 0.14 0.72
CA SER A 170 13.54 -0.48 1.49
C SER A 170 12.54 -1.21 0.59
N ALA A 171 12.16 -0.61 -0.55
CA ALA A 171 11.28 -1.21 -1.54
C ALA A 171 11.88 -2.49 -2.14
N ARG A 172 13.19 -2.49 -2.44
CA ARG A 172 13.90 -3.68 -2.91
C ARG A 172 13.92 -4.79 -1.85
N ALA A 173 14.27 -4.44 -0.62
CA ALA A 173 14.28 -5.38 0.49
C ALA A 173 12.89 -5.99 0.76
N LEU A 174 11.83 -5.20 0.62
CA LEU A 174 10.45 -5.66 0.70
C LEU A 174 10.12 -6.66 -0.41
N GLY A 175 10.52 -6.37 -1.66
CA GLY A 175 10.34 -7.29 -2.79
C GLY A 175 11.05 -8.63 -2.58
N ASP A 176 12.31 -8.60 -2.13
CA ASP A 176 13.08 -9.82 -1.84
C ASP A 176 12.46 -10.62 -0.68
N ALA A 177 12.01 -9.92 0.37
CA ALA A 177 11.34 -10.55 1.50
C ALA A 177 10.00 -11.19 1.09
N ALA A 178 9.20 -10.51 0.28
CA ALA A 178 7.96 -11.05 -0.28
C ALA A 178 8.23 -12.27 -1.15
N GLY A 179 9.25 -12.23 -2.02
CA GLY A 179 9.66 -13.38 -2.82
C GLY A 179 10.03 -14.60 -1.98
N ARG A 180 10.85 -14.42 -0.93
CA ARG A 180 11.19 -15.51 0.01
C ARG A 180 9.98 -16.03 0.78
N ALA A 181 9.10 -15.13 1.25
CA ALA A 181 7.88 -15.50 1.94
C ALA A 181 6.95 -16.31 1.02
N GLY A 182 6.84 -15.95 -0.26
CA GLY A 182 6.06 -16.69 -1.25
C GLY A 182 6.56 -18.13 -1.45
N LEU A 183 7.88 -18.32 -1.55
CA LEU A 183 8.47 -19.65 -1.62
C LEU A 183 8.21 -20.47 -0.35
N ALA A 184 8.38 -19.86 0.83
CA ALA A 184 8.10 -20.52 2.11
C ALA A 184 6.62 -20.89 2.26
N LEU A 185 5.69 -20.04 1.82
CA LEU A 185 4.26 -20.34 1.82
C LEU A 185 3.93 -21.48 0.86
N ALA A 186 4.50 -21.51 -0.34
CA ALA A 186 4.34 -22.63 -1.27
C ALA A 186 4.85 -23.95 -0.66
N ASP A 187 5.92 -23.92 0.14
CA ASP A 187 6.41 -25.08 0.87
C ASP A 187 5.43 -25.52 1.97
N VAL A 188 4.87 -24.57 2.72
CA VAL A 188 3.85 -24.83 3.74
C VAL A 188 2.59 -25.44 3.12
N GLU A 189 2.11 -24.91 1.99
CA GLU A 189 0.98 -25.49 1.24
C GLU A 189 1.24 -26.97 0.92
N ARG A 190 2.43 -27.30 0.40
CA ARG A 190 2.80 -28.68 0.08
C ARG A 190 2.82 -29.58 1.32
N HIS A 191 3.25 -29.08 2.47
CA HIS A 191 3.25 -29.83 3.73
C HIS A 191 1.83 -29.99 4.29
N LEU A 192 1.01 -28.94 4.27
CA LEU A 192 -0.38 -28.99 4.71
C LEU A 192 -1.18 -29.98 3.86
N ARG A 193 -1.00 -29.98 2.54
CA ARG A 193 -1.63 -30.95 1.63
C ARG A 193 -1.22 -32.39 1.97
N ARG A 194 0.07 -32.63 2.26
CA ARG A 194 0.56 -33.95 2.68
C ARG A 194 0.05 -34.39 4.06
N ALA A 195 -0.09 -33.46 5.00
CA ALA A 195 -0.47 -33.76 6.38
C ALA A 195 -1.98 -33.94 6.56
N THR A 196 -2.78 -33.08 5.92
CA THR A 196 -4.24 -33.11 6.03
C THR A 196 -4.90 -34.04 5.01
N GLY A 197 -4.22 -34.34 3.89
CA GLY A 197 -4.81 -35.07 2.77
C GLY A 197 -5.91 -34.28 2.03
N ILE A 198 -6.15 -33.03 2.43
CA ILE A 198 -7.20 -32.17 1.89
C ILE A 198 -6.57 -31.20 0.88
N ASP A 199 -7.20 -31.06 -0.28
CA ASP A 199 -6.84 -30.04 -1.26
C ASP A 199 -7.30 -28.66 -0.76
N PRO A 200 -6.50 -27.58 -0.90
CA PRO A 200 -6.89 -26.21 -0.54
C PRO A 200 -8.24 -25.76 -1.12
N GLU A 201 -8.61 -26.23 -2.32
CA GLU A 201 -9.93 -25.91 -2.90
C GLU A 201 -11.07 -26.56 -2.11
N VAL A 202 -10.89 -27.81 -1.69
CA VAL A 202 -11.85 -28.54 -0.87
C VAL A 202 -11.95 -27.90 0.51
N ALA A 203 -10.83 -27.53 1.14
CA ALA A 203 -10.83 -26.84 2.42
C ALA A 203 -11.60 -25.50 2.36
N ARG A 204 -11.43 -24.72 1.28
CA ARG A 204 -12.19 -23.49 1.04
C ARG A 204 -13.68 -23.76 0.83
N ALA A 205 -14.03 -24.76 0.03
CA ALA A 205 -15.42 -25.13 -0.21
C ALA A 205 -16.11 -25.56 1.10
N VAL A 206 -15.41 -26.32 1.95
CA VAL A 206 -15.90 -26.74 3.28
C VAL A 206 -16.07 -25.53 4.20
N ALA A 207 -15.10 -24.62 4.25
CA ALA A 207 -15.20 -23.41 5.07
C ALA A 207 -16.39 -22.52 4.65
N LEU A 208 -16.59 -22.33 3.34
CA LEU A 208 -17.71 -21.56 2.80
C LEU A 208 -19.06 -22.26 3.05
N ALA A 209 -19.11 -23.58 2.91
CA ALA A 209 -20.29 -24.37 3.26
C ALA A 209 -20.62 -24.29 4.76
N ALA A 210 -19.60 -24.32 5.63
CA ALA A 210 -19.76 -24.18 7.08
C ALA A 210 -20.30 -22.79 7.46
N GLU A 211 -19.79 -21.71 6.85
CA GLU A 211 -20.30 -20.35 7.05
C GLU A 211 -21.76 -20.22 6.58
N HIS A 212 -22.10 -20.77 5.40
CA HIS A 212 -23.48 -20.80 4.93
C HIS A 212 -24.39 -21.62 5.85
N ALA A 213 -23.91 -22.74 6.39
CA ALA A 213 -24.66 -23.55 7.35
C ALA A 213 -24.91 -22.80 8.66
N LYS A 214 -23.91 -22.09 9.20
CA LYS A 214 -24.06 -21.22 10.39
C LYS A 214 -25.06 -20.09 10.11
N GLY A 215 -24.96 -19.43 8.96
CA GLY A 215 -25.89 -18.39 8.53
C GLY A 215 -27.33 -18.91 8.42
N LEU A 216 -27.52 -20.10 7.83
CA LEU A 216 -28.81 -20.76 7.75
C LEU A 216 -29.36 -21.13 9.13
N LEU A 217 -28.53 -21.67 10.04
CA LEU A 217 -28.94 -21.98 11.40
C LEU A 217 -29.37 -20.73 12.16
N SER A 218 -28.63 -19.64 12.03
CA SER A 218 -29.00 -18.34 12.61
C SER A 218 -30.33 -17.83 12.05
N ALA A 219 -30.51 -17.86 10.72
CA ALA A 219 -31.77 -17.50 10.07
C ALA A 219 -32.95 -18.40 10.53
N LEU A 220 -32.74 -19.71 10.66
CA LEU A 220 -33.77 -20.63 11.14
C LEU A 220 -34.10 -20.41 12.63
N SER A 221 -33.11 -20.04 13.45
CA SER A 221 -33.33 -19.75 14.88
C SER A 221 -34.16 -18.47 15.08
N THR A 222 -33.90 -17.43 14.30
CA THR A 222 -34.67 -16.18 14.31
C THR A 222 -36.09 -16.42 13.81
N LEU A 223 -36.23 -17.22 12.75
CA LEU A 223 -37.52 -17.64 12.23
C LEU A 223 -38.33 -18.51 13.22
N ARG A 224 -37.66 -19.39 13.98
CA ARG A 224 -38.26 -20.19 15.05
C ARG A 224 -38.82 -19.31 16.17
N ALA A 225 -38.18 -18.17 16.46
CA ALA A 225 -38.67 -17.21 17.44
C ALA A 225 -39.93 -16.45 16.94
N ALA A 226 -40.12 -16.34 15.63
CA ALA A 226 -41.33 -15.77 15.01
C ALA A 226 -42.48 -16.80 14.98
N ALA A 227 -43.03 -17.12 16.16
CA ALA A 227 -44.02 -18.16 16.39
C ALA A 227 -45.31 -18.16 15.52
N PRO A 228 -45.91 -17.03 15.08
CA PRO A 228 -47.23 -17.07 14.45
C PRO A 228 -47.27 -17.54 12.99
N ALA A 229 -46.12 -17.65 12.29
CA ALA A 229 -46.10 -17.93 10.84
C ALA A 229 -45.74 -19.38 10.46
N ARG A 230 -45.63 -20.30 11.45
CA ARG A 230 -45.10 -21.65 11.29
C ARG A 230 -45.62 -22.48 10.09
N PRO A 231 -46.93 -22.54 9.76
CA PRO A 231 -47.41 -23.35 8.64
C PRO A 231 -47.06 -22.77 7.26
N LEU A 232 -47.01 -21.44 7.12
CA LEU A 232 -46.62 -20.78 5.88
C LEU A 232 -45.10 -20.91 5.64
N LEU A 233 -44.32 -20.82 6.70
CA LEU A 233 -42.87 -20.98 6.67
C LEU A 233 -42.43 -22.40 6.25
N LEU A 234 -43.15 -23.43 6.72
CA LEU A 234 -42.89 -24.81 6.29
C LEU A 234 -43.17 -25.03 4.80
N GLY A 235 -44.15 -24.33 4.23
CA GLY A 235 -44.41 -24.33 2.80
C GLY A 235 -43.27 -23.67 2.01
N ALA A 236 -42.79 -22.52 2.48
CA ALA A 236 -41.75 -21.73 1.83
C ALA A 236 -40.35 -22.37 1.91
N LEU A 237 -40.00 -23.05 3.00
CA LEU A 237 -38.68 -23.67 3.19
C LEU A 237 -38.54 -25.05 2.54
N ARG A 238 -39.66 -25.70 2.21
CA ARG A 238 -39.68 -27.05 1.62
C ARG A 238 -38.78 -27.23 0.39
N PRO A 239 -38.76 -26.35 -0.62
CA PRO A 239 -37.89 -26.50 -1.78
C PRO A 239 -36.40 -26.41 -1.45
N VAL A 240 -36.01 -25.72 -0.38
CA VAL A 240 -34.61 -25.59 0.06
C VAL A 240 -34.18 -26.76 0.94
N LEU A 241 -35.09 -27.26 1.79
CA LEU A 241 -34.81 -28.38 2.69
C LEU A 241 -34.79 -29.74 1.98
N ALA A 242 -35.53 -29.89 0.88
CA ALA A 242 -35.61 -31.16 0.16
C ALA A 242 -34.25 -31.61 -0.42
N PRO A 243 -33.49 -30.78 -1.16
CA PRO A 243 -32.14 -31.14 -1.61
C PRO A 243 -31.17 -31.47 -0.47
N LEU A 244 -31.18 -30.68 0.61
CA LEU A 244 -30.33 -30.91 1.78
C LEU A 244 -30.63 -32.26 2.45
N SER A 245 -31.91 -32.62 2.56
CA SER A 245 -32.31 -33.92 3.13
C SER A 245 -31.86 -35.11 2.27
N ARG A 246 -31.76 -34.92 0.96
CA ARG A 246 -31.26 -35.94 0.03
C ARG A 246 -29.75 -36.11 0.16
N LEU A 247 -29.01 -35.01 0.17
CA LEU A 247 -27.56 -34.99 0.38
C LEU A 247 -27.16 -35.61 1.72
N LEU A 248 -27.86 -35.28 2.80
CA LEU A 248 -27.64 -35.90 4.12
C LEU A 248 -27.96 -37.39 4.13
N GLY A 249 -28.90 -37.84 3.30
CA GLY A 249 -29.20 -39.26 3.11
C GLY A 249 -28.06 -39.98 2.38
N GLU A 250 -27.52 -39.37 1.32
CA GLU A 250 -26.39 -39.91 0.54
C GLU A 250 -25.12 -40.02 1.40
N LEU A 251 -24.79 -38.98 2.19
CA LEU A 251 -23.65 -39.00 3.12
C LEU A 251 -23.81 -40.01 4.28
N GLY A 252 -25.06 -40.32 4.67
CA GLY A 252 -25.35 -41.29 5.73
C GLY A 252 -25.22 -42.76 5.29
N GLU A 253 -25.28 -43.04 3.98
CA GLU A 253 -25.13 -44.39 3.43
C GLU A 253 -23.66 -44.78 3.16
N GLU A 254 -22.74 -43.80 3.07
CA GLU A 254 -21.28 -44.03 2.91
C GLU A 254 -20.51 -44.22 4.24
N GLY A 255 -21.19 -44.13 5.40
CA GLY A 255 -20.59 -44.45 6.69
C GLY A 255 -20.10 -45.92 6.74
N PRO A 256 -19.04 -46.23 7.51
CA PRO A 256 -18.26 -47.46 7.37
C PRO A 256 -19.18 -48.68 7.42
N SER A 257 -19.42 -49.27 6.26
CA SER A 257 -19.93 -50.63 6.14
C SER A 257 -18.90 -51.48 6.86
N ALA A 258 -19.22 -51.84 8.11
CA ALA A 258 -18.40 -52.67 8.97
C ALA A 258 -17.74 -53.75 8.12
N GLU A 259 -16.41 -53.69 8.03
CA GLU A 259 -15.60 -54.74 7.45
C GLU A 259 -16.05 -56.04 8.11
N ALA A 260 -16.71 -56.88 7.30
CA ALA A 260 -17.04 -58.23 7.68
C ALA A 260 -15.71 -58.93 7.98
N SER A 261 -15.45 -59.10 9.27
CA SER A 261 -14.36 -59.88 9.82
C SER A 261 -14.27 -61.24 9.12
N PRO A 262 -13.20 -61.55 8.36
CA PRO A 262 -12.98 -62.90 7.87
C PRO A 262 -12.20 -63.65 8.96
N GLY A 263 -12.92 -64.24 9.90
CA GLY A 263 -12.31 -64.94 11.03
C GLY A 263 -13.07 -66.20 11.42
N SER A 264 -12.80 -67.31 10.71
CA SER A 264 -12.67 -68.65 11.29
C SER A 264 -12.23 -69.65 10.20
N PRO A 265 -10.98 -70.13 10.20
CA PRO A 265 -10.69 -71.50 9.83
C PRO A 265 -10.76 -72.37 11.10
N GLU A 266 -11.70 -73.32 11.10
CA GLU A 266 -11.73 -74.45 12.02
C GLU A 266 -10.35 -75.14 12.06
N GLY A 267 -9.90 -75.43 13.27
CA GLY A 267 -8.77 -76.33 13.48
C GLY A 267 -9.15 -77.76 13.14
N ASP A 268 -8.17 -78.53 12.65
CA ASP A 268 -8.18 -79.98 12.86
C ASP A 268 -6.75 -80.51 13.03
N ASP A 269 -6.71 -81.59 13.79
CA ASP A 269 -5.67 -82.23 14.57
C ASP A 269 -4.42 -82.73 13.82
N GLY A 270 -3.33 -82.90 14.60
CA GLY A 270 -2.80 -84.26 14.76
C GLY A 270 -1.30 -84.50 14.52
N GLY A 271 -0.62 -84.97 15.58
CA GLY A 271 0.52 -85.90 15.51
C GLY A 271 1.91 -85.29 15.76
N ALA A 272 2.47 -85.34 16.97
CA ALA A 272 3.18 -86.47 17.59
C ALA A 272 4.44 -86.90 16.81
N SER A 273 5.63 -86.39 17.16
CA SER A 273 6.65 -87.04 18.03
C SER A 273 7.87 -87.47 17.19
N PRO A 274 8.97 -87.95 17.79
CA PRO A 274 9.81 -87.38 18.84
C PRO A 274 11.20 -86.93 18.34
#